data_AF-A0A2S9XI33-F1
#
_entry.id   AF-A0A2S9XI33-F1
#
_cell.length_a   1.000
_cell.length_b   1.000
_cell.length_c   1.000
_cell.angle_alpha   90.00
_cell.angle_beta   90.00
_cell.angle_gamma   90.00
#
_symmetry.space_group_name_H-M   'P 1'
#
loop_
_entity.id
_entity.type
_entity.pdbx_description
1 polymer ?
#
loop_
_entity_poly.entity_id
_entity_poly.type
_entity_poly.pdbx_seq_one_letter_code
_entity_poly.pdbx_strand_id
1 'polypeptide(L)'
;MNFKLHQRLSLASISSAAALALALALGGCDLDNKNIGETGDTDTDGGDGDGDGDGDGDGDGDGVGACGAETQTVVEDLDAELDAFEASVNAYLAEAVGDYEGEFSWAPNDGPAMVTHAGTTSPLTMSLTYTGGEVRLTEVALAGEFPNGQAGGSPCSNKLEIDLTLDFVTVDGLFAESMTVALEVYSHNDDDGGPRIYHSLDMGAHMGELALDDFSFTDASVQDLILIANFVDATVDGSLLMEVLSDDEQWVGAGPVASFDGLPTP
;
A
#
# COMPACT_ATOMS: atom_id res chain seq x y z
N MET A 1 37.16 -15.32 57.20
CA MET A 1 37.01 -16.70 56.69
C MET A 1 35.95 -17.40 57.51
N ASN A 2 34.72 -17.52 57.00
CA ASN A 2 33.74 -18.51 57.42
C ASN A 2 32.52 -18.48 56.48
N PHE A 3 32.15 -19.69 56.06
CA PHE A 3 31.19 -20.04 55.01
C PHE A 3 29.74 -19.68 55.36
N LYS A 4 28.96 -19.19 54.38
CA LYS A 4 27.50 -19.34 54.36
C LYS A 4 26.99 -19.74 52.96
N LEU A 5 26.95 -21.06 52.80
CA LEU A 5 25.99 -21.89 52.08
C LEU A 5 24.75 -21.12 51.54
N HIS A 6 24.54 -21.09 50.22
CA HIS A 6 23.21 -20.92 49.63
C HIS A 6 22.95 -22.03 48.62
N GLN A 7 21.74 -22.57 48.75
CA GLN A 7 21.24 -23.82 48.22
C GLN A 7 21.18 -23.86 46.69
N ARG A 8 21.49 -25.04 46.14
CA ARG A 8 20.99 -25.51 44.85
C ARG A 8 19.62 -26.15 45.07
N LEU A 9 18.58 -25.69 44.37
CA LEU A 9 17.36 -26.42 44.02
C LEU A 9 17.03 -25.98 42.59
N SER A 10 17.14 -26.81 41.56
CA SER A 10 16.37 -28.02 41.21
C SER A 10 15.47 -27.65 40.03
N LEU A 11 15.79 -28.24 38.87
CA LEU A 11 15.00 -28.22 37.65
C LEU A 11 13.55 -28.67 37.91
N ALA A 12 12.60 -27.98 37.31
CA ALA A 12 11.29 -28.53 36.96
C ALA A 12 10.91 -28.02 35.57
N SER A 13 11.16 -28.88 34.59
CA SER A 13 10.61 -28.86 33.24
C SER A 13 9.09 -29.00 33.29
N ILE A 14 8.37 -28.02 32.75
CA ILE A 14 6.92 -28.12 32.49
C ILE A 14 6.74 -28.22 30.99
N SER A 15 6.54 -29.44 30.53
CA SER A 15 5.96 -29.76 29.24
C SER A 15 4.44 -29.70 29.40
N SER A 16 3.77 -28.84 28.64
CA SER A 16 2.32 -28.95 28.42
C SER A 16 2.04 -28.77 26.93
N ALA A 17 1.83 -29.92 26.28
CA ALA A 17 1.25 -30.02 24.96
C ALA A 17 -0.24 -29.64 25.04
N ALA A 18 -0.65 -28.63 24.26
CA ALA A 18 -2.05 -28.39 23.96
C ALA A 18 -2.35 -29.00 22.59
N ALA A 19 -3.18 -30.05 22.60
CA ALA A 19 -3.67 -30.71 21.40
C ALA A 19 -4.79 -29.86 20.78
N LEU A 20 -4.55 -29.35 19.57
CA LEU A 20 -5.55 -28.68 18.74
C LEU A 20 -6.29 -29.76 17.92
N ALA A 21 -7.57 -29.95 18.19
CA ALA A 21 -8.44 -30.79 17.39
C ALA A 21 -9.14 -29.93 16.32
N LEU A 22 -8.63 -29.99 15.09
CA LEU A 22 -9.24 -29.39 13.91
C LEU A 22 -10.30 -30.34 13.34
N ALA A 23 -11.57 -29.95 13.45
CA ALA A 23 -12.68 -30.66 12.81
C ALA A 23 -12.85 -30.15 11.37
N LEU A 24 -12.59 -31.05 10.42
CA LEU A 24 -12.93 -30.89 9.00
C LEU A 24 -14.45 -30.84 8.82
N ALA A 25 -14.93 -29.79 8.16
CA ALA A 25 -16.19 -29.82 7.42
C ALA A 25 -15.94 -29.27 6.01
N LEU A 26 -15.74 -30.21 5.08
CA LEU A 26 -15.84 -30.00 3.64
C LEU A 26 -17.33 -29.91 3.26
N GLY A 27 -17.67 -29.02 2.34
CA GLY A 27 -18.88 -29.17 1.54
C GLY A 27 -19.41 -27.87 0.93
N GLY A 28 -19.20 -27.71 -0.37
CA GLY A 28 -20.11 -26.93 -1.22
C GLY A 28 -19.49 -25.78 -2.00
N CYS A 29 -18.65 -26.10 -2.99
CA CYS A 29 -18.49 -25.24 -4.15
C CYS A 29 -19.81 -25.22 -4.92
N ASP A 30 -20.42 -24.05 -5.08
CA ASP A 30 -21.41 -23.78 -6.12
C ASP A 30 -21.24 -22.34 -6.60
N LEU A 31 -20.25 -22.13 -7.46
CA LEU A 31 -20.12 -20.92 -8.28
C LEU A 31 -20.65 -21.26 -9.66
N ASP A 32 -21.98 -21.34 -9.74
CA ASP A 32 -22.72 -21.41 -10.99
C ASP A 32 -22.40 -20.18 -11.86
N ASN A 33 -21.56 -20.44 -12.88
CA ASN A 33 -21.85 -20.15 -14.29
C ASN A 33 -22.51 -18.79 -14.59
N LYS A 34 -21.74 -17.69 -14.56
CA LYS A 34 -22.09 -16.47 -15.30
C LYS A 34 -21.55 -16.54 -16.72
N ASN A 35 -22.31 -17.25 -17.53
CA ASN A 35 -22.21 -17.27 -18.99
C ASN A 35 -22.59 -15.86 -19.51
N ILE A 36 -21.60 -15.01 -19.80
CA ILE A 36 -21.82 -13.75 -20.54
C ILE A 36 -21.53 -14.04 -22.02
N GLY A 37 -22.61 -14.25 -22.76
CA GLY A 37 -22.58 -14.34 -24.22
C GLY A 37 -23.62 -15.31 -24.73
N GLU A 38 -24.73 -14.80 -25.27
CA GLU A 38 -25.19 -15.05 -26.65
C GLU A 38 -26.72 -14.78 -26.81
N THR A 39 -27.00 -13.63 -27.42
CA THR A 39 -28.05 -13.32 -28.42
C THR A 39 -29.53 -13.63 -28.16
N GLY A 40 -30.36 -12.62 -28.44
CA GLY A 40 -31.78 -12.81 -28.75
C GLY A 40 -32.54 -11.51 -28.92
N ASP A 41 -32.59 -11.01 -30.16
CA ASP A 41 -33.30 -9.83 -30.67
C ASP A 41 -34.73 -9.60 -30.12
N THR A 42 -35.15 -8.34 -29.96
CA THR A 42 -36.07 -7.67 -30.91
C THR A 42 -36.51 -6.26 -30.46
N ASP A 43 -36.35 -5.34 -31.40
CA ASP A 43 -37.26 -4.25 -31.77
C ASP A 43 -37.48 -3.00 -30.89
N THR A 44 -36.89 -1.92 -31.42
CA THR A 44 -37.52 -0.66 -31.87
C THR A 44 -37.66 0.54 -30.91
N ASP A 45 -37.28 1.66 -31.53
CA ASP A 45 -37.70 3.06 -31.36
C ASP A 45 -36.99 3.95 -30.34
N GLY A 46 -36.14 4.81 -30.89
CA GLY A 46 -36.42 6.25 -30.86
C GLY A 46 -35.56 7.09 -29.92
N GLY A 47 -34.64 7.87 -30.49
CA GLY A 47 -33.97 8.95 -29.76
C GLY A 47 -32.78 9.51 -30.50
N ASP A 48 -33.03 10.36 -31.49
CA ASP A 48 -32.03 11.27 -32.05
C ASP A 48 -31.60 12.25 -30.94
N GLY A 49 -30.36 12.14 -30.50
CA GLY A 49 -29.75 12.99 -29.50
C GLY A 49 -28.36 13.39 -29.95
N ASP A 50 -28.31 14.33 -30.90
CA ASP A 50 -27.10 15.08 -31.26
C ASP A 50 -26.61 15.84 -30.01
N GLY A 51 -25.56 15.29 -29.40
CA GLY A 51 -24.86 15.87 -28.25
C GLY A 51 -23.44 16.21 -28.65
N ASP A 52 -23.29 17.17 -29.56
CA ASP A 52 -22.05 17.88 -29.79
C ASP A 52 -21.73 18.68 -28.51
N GLY A 53 -20.70 18.28 -27.78
CA GLY A 53 -20.37 18.88 -26.48
C GLY A 53 -19.01 18.46 -25.94
N ASP A 54 -18.00 19.18 -26.43
CA ASP A 54 -16.90 19.78 -25.66
C ASP A 54 -15.95 18.86 -24.87
N GLY A 55 -14.68 18.81 -25.26
CA GLY A 55 -13.66 18.39 -24.30
C GLY A 55 -12.28 18.04 -24.81
N ASP A 56 -11.86 18.49 -26.00
CA ASP A 56 -10.46 18.64 -26.39
C ASP A 56 -9.80 19.72 -25.49
N GLY A 57 -9.68 19.35 -24.20
CA GLY A 57 -8.94 20.05 -23.19
C GLY A 57 -7.47 19.76 -23.40
N ASP A 58 -6.89 20.47 -24.35
CA ASP A 58 -5.46 20.68 -24.50
C ASP A 58 -4.96 21.45 -23.25
N GLY A 59 -4.90 20.74 -22.12
CA GLY A 59 -4.60 21.26 -20.79
C GLY A 59 -3.11 21.52 -20.59
N ASP A 60 -2.49 22.21 -21.53
CA ASP A 60 -1.15 22.76 -21.39
C ASP A 60 -1.23 24.01 -20.50
N GLY A 61 -1.38 23.82 -19.19
CA GLY A 61 -1.34 24.94 -18.25
C GLY A 61 -1.76 24.62 -16.82
N ASP A 62 -0.76 24.34 -15.96
CA ASP A 62 -0.62 24.97 -14.65
C ASP A 62 -1.89 25.47 -13.93
N GLY A 63 -2.77 24.56 -13.52
CA GLY A 63 -4.00 24.94 -12.82
C GLY A 63 -4.38 23.96 -11.73
N VAL A 64 -3.94 24.25 -10.49
CA VAL A 64 -4.73 24.05 -9.26
C VAL A 64 -5.80 22.97 -9.38
N GLY A 65 -5.39 21.72 -9.08
CA GLY A 65 -6.25 20.54 -9.11
C GLY A 65 -7.53 20.78 -8.32
N ALA A 66 -8.58 20.03 -8.60
CA ALA A 66 -9.97 20.28 -8.18
C ALA A 66 -10.25 20.51 -6.67
N CYS A 67 -9.21 20.52 -5.84
CA CYS A 67 -9.14 20.91 -4.43
C CYS A 67 -8.69 22.37 -4.17
N GLY A 68 -8.50 23.17 -5.22
CA GLY A 68 -8.21 24.59 -5.12
C GLY A 68 -6.73 24.93 -4.99
N ALA A 69 -6.41 26.09 -4.40
CA ALA A 69 -5.03 26.53 -4.23
C ALA A 69 -4.29 25.67 -3.20
N GLU A 70 -3.02 25.39 -3.49
CA GLU A 70 -2.13 24.60 -2.64
C GLU A 70 -1.08 25.49 -1.98
N THR A 71 -0.80 25.24 -0.70
CA THR A 71 0.31 25.87 0.03
C THR A 71 1.16 24.79 0.68
N GLN A 72 2.46 24.79 0.40
CA GLN A 72 3.40 23.88 1.03
C GLN A 72 4.24 24.62 2.08
N THR A 73 4.39 24.02 3.25
CA THR A 73 5.22 24.51 4.35
C THR A 73 6.09 23.38 4.89
N VAL A 74 7.30 23.72 5.35
CA VAL A 74 8.17 22.79 6.05
C VAL A 74 7.86 22.88 7.55
N VAL A 75 7.61 21.74 8.18
CA VAL A 75 7.31 21.64 9.61
C VAL A 75 8.61 21.42 10.39
N GLU A 76 9.03 22.42 11.17
CA GLU A 76 10.25 22.33 11.98
C GLU A 76 9.98 21.85 13.41
N ASP A 77 8.80 22.14 13.96
CA ASP A 77 8.39 21.72 15.30
C ASP A 77 7.52 20.47 15.22
N LEU A 78 8.14 19.31 15.41
CA LEU A 78 7.49 18.00 15.26
C LEU A 78 6.49 17.67 16.38
N ASP A 79 6.52 18.43 17.48
CA ASP A 79 5.59 18.32 18.60
C ASP A 79 4.42 19.30 18.49
N ALA A 80 4.43 20.20 17.50
CA ALA A 80 3.36 21.15 17.30
C ALA A 80 2.04 20.45 16.93
N GLU A 81 0.94 21.00 17.45
CA GLU A 81 -0.40 20.67 16.97
C GLU A 81 -0.55 21.24 15.56
N LEU A 82 -0.95 20.39 14.62
CA LEU A 82 -1.22 20.79 13.24
C LEU A 82 -2.73 20.83 13.03
N ASP A 83 -3.20 21.96 12.52
CA ASP A 83 -4.62 22.12 12.20
C ASP A 83 -5.05 21.03 11.19
N ALA A 84 -6.23 20.47 11.43
CA ALA A 84 -6.82 19.37 10.66
C ALA A 84 -6.17 17.98 10.82
N PHE A 85 -5.13 17.80 11.63
CA PHE A 85 -4.58 16.48 11.95
C PHE A 85 -4.97 16.05 13.37
N GLU A 86 -5.11 14.74 13.58
CA GLU A 86 -5.50 14.17 14.88
C GLU A 86 -4.33 14.07 15.86
N ALA A 87 -3.09 14.08 15.35
CA ALA A 87 -1.88 13.93 16.12
C ALA A 87 -0.73 14.80 15.59
N SER A 88 0.33 14.95 16.39
CA SER A 88 1.55 15.63 15.96
C SER A 88 2.40 14.73 15.04
N VAL A 89 3.37 15.32 14.35
CA VAL A 89 4.33 14.57 13.52
C VAL A 89 5.06 13.51 14.34
N ASN A 90 5.51 13.84 15.54
CA ASN A 90 6.18 12.88 16.43
C ASN A 90 5.27 11.71 16.85
N ALA A 91 3.96 11.92 16.96
CA ALA A 91 3.02 10.85 17.27
C ALA A 91 2.86 9.88 16.08
N TYR A 92 2.72 10.40 14.85
CA TYR A 92 2.70 9.56 13.65
C TYR A 92 4.03 8.81 13.43
N LEU A 93 5.16 9.47 13.68
CA LEU A 93 6.47 8.81 13.68
C LEU A 93 6.54 7.68 14.71
N ALA A 94 6.03 7.89 15.93
CA ALA A 94 6.03 6.86 16.97
C ALA A 94 5.12 5.66 16.65
N GLU A 95 4.15 5.83 15.76
CA GLU A 95 3.27 4.75 15.28
C GLU A 95 3.93 3.91 14.17
N ALA A 96 4.67 4.54 13.26
CA ALA A 96 5.19 3.89 12.05
C ALA A 96 6.69 3.55 12.08
N VAL A 97 7.53 4.29 12.81
CA VAL A 97 8.98 4.06 12.85
C VAL A 97 9.28 2.85 13.74
N GLY A 98 9.95 1.86 13.16
CA GLY A 98 10.31 0.64 13.86
C GLY A 98 10.80 -0.46 12.93
N ASP A 99 11.16 -1.58 13.55
CA ASP A 99 11.58 -2.82 12.90
C ASP A 99 10.40 -3.82 12.92
N TYR A 100 10.08 -4.39 11.77
CA TYR A 100 8.96 -5.31 11.56
C TYR A 100 9.45 -6.62 10.95
N GLU A 101 8.86 -7.73 11.40
CA GLU A 101 9.05 -9.07 10.82
C GLU A 101 7.70 -9.66 10.42
N GLY A 102 7.65 -10.29 9.26
CA GLY A 102 6.43 -10.95 8.77
C GLY A 102 6.64 -11.77 7.51
N GLU A 103 5.65 -11.80 6.63
CA GLU A 103 5.65 -12.60 5.41
C GLU A 103 5.26 -11.76 4.19
N PHE A 104 5.98 -11.95 3.08
CA PHE A 104 5.62 -11.45 1.76
C PHE A 104 5.02 -12.60 0.94
N SER A 105 3.85 -12.39 0.37
CA SER A 105 3.05 -13.41 -0.32
C SER A 105 2.67 -12.96 -1.72
N TRP A 106 3.09 -13.71 -2.73
CA TRP A 106 2.69 -13.49 -4.12
C TRP A 106 1.31 -14.06 -4.39
N ALA A 107 0.46 -13.28 -5.07
CA ALA A 107 -0.84 -13.75 -5.49
C ALA A 107 -0.71 -14.94 -6.48
N PRO A 108 -1.65 -15.88 -6.50
CA PRO A 108 -1.74 -16.87 -7.58
C PRO A 108 -1.97 -16.18 -8.93
N ASN A 109 -1.45 -16.75 -10.02
CA ASN A 109 -1.80 -16.28 -11.36
C ASN A 109 -3.25 -16.67 -11.67
N ASP A 110 -4.16 -15.70 -11.67
CA ASP A 110 -5.58 -15.86 -11.97
C ASP A 110 -6.08 -14.92 -13.09
N GLY A 111 -5.15 -14.23 -13.77
CA GLY A 111 -5.43 -13.25 -14.81
C GLY A 111 -4.48 -13.34 -16.03
N PRO A 112 -4.49 -12.30 -16.89
CA PRO A 112 -3.66 -12.25 -18.10
C PRO A 112 -2.18 -11.96 -17.81
N ALA A 113 -1.87 -11.47 -16.60
CA ALA A 113 -0.52 -11.30 -16.11
C ALA A 113 -0.01 -12.62 -15.53
N MET A 114 1.19 -13.02 -15.93
CA MET A 114 1.86 -14.21 -15.44
C MET A 114 3.13 -13.78 -14.70
N VAL A 115 3.12 -13.93 -13.38
CA VAL A 115 4.26 -13.64 -12.50
C VAL A 115 5.03 -14.92 -12.21
N THR A 116 6.35 -14.91 -12.37
CA THR A 116 7.24 -16.06 -12.14
C THR A 116 7.09 -16.64 -10.72
N HIS A 117 6.89 -15.77 -9.74
CA HIS A 117 6.84 -16.09 -8.31
C HIS A 117 5.43 -16.33 -7.77
N ALA A 118 4.41 -16.35 -8.63
CA ALA A 118 3.01 -16.45 -8.22
C ALA A 118 2.73 -17.64 -7.28
N GLY A 119 1.98 -17.37 -6.21
CA GLY A 119 1.58 -18.37 -5.22
C GLY A 119 2.70 -18.84 -4.28
N THR A 120 3.84 -18.13 -4.24
CA THR A 120 4.93 -18.38 -3.28
C THR A 120 4.89 -17.38 -2.13
N THR A 121 5.57 -17.72 -1.02
CA THR A 121 5.75 -16.81 0.12
C THR A 121 7.22 -16.80 0.56
N SER A 122 7.64 -15.69 1.15
CA SER A 122 8.98 -15.53 1.75
C SER A 122 8.87 -14.72 3.04
N PRO A 123 9.64 -15.06 4.09
CA PRO A 123 9.81 -14.18 5.23
C PRO A 123 10.30 -12.79 4.80
N LEU A 124 9.77 -11.77 5.46
CA LEU A 124 10.02 -10.34 5.25
C LEU A 124 10.59 -9.72 6.52
N THR A 125 11.61 -8.89 6.36
CA THR A 125 12.03 -7.91 7.36
C THR A 125 11.88 -6.51 6.76
N MET A 126 11.25 -5.62 7.51
CA MET A 126 11.04 -4.23 7.12
C MET A 126 11.52 -3.32 8.26
N SER A 127 12.29 -2.28 7.96
CA SER A 127 12.71 -1.27 8.94
C SER A 127 12.39 0.10 8.39
N LEU A 128 11.71 0.92 9.19
CA LEU A 128 11.41 2.30 8.87
C LEU A 128 12.12 3.21 9.87
N THR A 129 13.00 4.08 9.39
CA THR A 129 13.85 4.93 10.22
C THR A 129 13.70 6.41 9.87
N TYR A 130 13.51 7.25 10.89
CA TYR A 130 13.58 8.71 10.78
C TYR A 130 14.94 9.24 11.27
N THR A 131 15.71 9.86 10.37
CA THR A 131 17.01 10.48 10.71
C THR A 131 17.00 11.98 10.40
N GLY A 132 15.97 12.69 10.85
CA GLY A 132 15.81 14.13 10.59
C GLY A 132 15.51 14.43 9.12
N GLY A 133 14.72 13.55 8.47
CA GLY A 133 14.17 13.82 7.15
C GLY A 133 13.27 15.06 7.15
N GLU A 134 13.08 15.65 5.97
CA GLU A 134 12.21 16.82 5.82
C GLU A 134 10.75 16.42 6.06
N VAL A 135 10.01 17.31 6.71
CA VAL A 135 8.57 17.17 6.94
C VAL A 135 7.87 18.27 6.18
N ARG A 136 7.04 17.91 5.21
CA ARG A 136 6.30 18.83 4.37
C ARG A 136 4.81 18.72 4.68
N LEU A 137 4.18 19.84 4.97
CA LEU A 137 2.73 19.99 5.05
C LEU A 137 2.25 20.68 3.77
N THR A 138 1.40 20.00 3.02
CA THR A 138 0.69 20.54 1.86
C THR A 138 -0.77 20.75 2.24
N GLU A 139 -1.21 22.01 2.24
CA GLU A 139 -2.59 22.40 2.53
C GLU A 139 -3.34 22.76 1.24
N VAL A 140 -4.59 22.33 1.15
CA VAL A 140 -5.48 22.60 0.01
C VAL A 140 -6.65 23.50 0.45
N ALA A 141 -7.03 24.44 -0.41
CA ALA A 141 -8.07 25.43 -0.09
C ALA A 141 -9.46 24.83 0.18
N LEU A 142 -9.77 23.67 -0.42
CA LEU A 142 -11.06 22.99 -0.29
C LEU A 142 -10.99 21.75 0.61
N ALA A 143 -10.07 21.69 1.58
CA ALA A 143 -9.94 20.55 2.49
C ALA A 143 -11.27 20.17 3.16
N GLY A 144 -11.63 18.89 3.13
CA GLY A 144 -12.90 18.34 3.60
C GLY A 144 -14.06 18.43 2.60
N GLU A 145 -13.88 19.08 1.45
CA GLU A 145 -14.89 19.18 0.39
C GLU A 145 -14.63 18.18 -0.74
N PHE A 146 -15.69 17.73 -1.42
CA PHE A 146 -15.52 16.87 -2.60
C PHE A 146 -15.11 17.70 -3.82
N PRO A 147 -14.13 17.23 -4.62
CA PRO A 147 -13.78 17.88 -5.88
C PRO A 147 -15.02 18.09 -6.76
N ASN A 148 -15.19 19.31 -7.27
CA ASN A 148 -16.31 19.68 -8.14
C ASN A 148 -17.73 19.43 -7.57
N GLY A 149 -17.87 19.26 -6.25
CA GLY A 149 -19.16 19.02 -5.59
C GLY A 149 -19.81 17.66 -5.90
N GLN A 150 -19.06 16.72 -6.47
CA GLN A 150 -19.56 15.37 -6.77
C GLN A 150 -19.47 14.50 -5.52
N ALA A 151 -20.60 14.36 -4.82
CA ALA A 151 -20.72 13.43 -3.69
C ALA A 151 -20.51 11.99 -4.19
N GLY A 152 -19.35 11.39 -3.88
CA GLY A 152 -19.01 10.02 -4.25
C GLY A 152 -17.52 9.75 -4.52
N GLY A 153 -16.68 10.80 -4.64
CA GLY A 153 -15.21 10.65 -4.65
C GLY A 153 -14.61 10.81 -3.26
N SER A 154 -13.27 10.82 -3.15
CA SER A 154 -12.60 11.17 -1.88
C SER A 154 -12.57 12.68 -1.67
N PRO A 155 -12.77 13.16 -0.43
CA PRO A 155 -12.68 14.58 -0.13
C PRO A 155 -11.26 15.08 -0.34
N CYS A 156 -11.15 16.35 -0.70
CA CYS A 156 -9.87 17.06 -0.71
C CYS A 156 -9.24 17.03 0.68
N SER A 157 -7.94 16.80 0.74
CA SER A 157 -7.26 16.56 2.01
C SER A 157 -5.91 17.26 2.05
N ASN A 158 -5.57 17.78 3.24
CA ASN A 158 -4.21 18.22 3.50
C ASN A 158 -3.33 16.99 3.66
N LYS A 159 -2.08 17.09 3.20
CA LYS A 159 -1.13 15.99 3.22
C LYS A 159 0.11 16.36 4.02
N LEU A 160 0.46 15.52 4.99
CA LEU A 160 1.80 15.50 5.57
C LEU A 160 2.64 14.46 4.84
N GLU A 161 3.87 14.83 4.51
CA GLU A 161 4.89 13.93 3.96
C GLU A 161 6.12 14.02 4.85
N ILE A 162 6.57 12.88 5.36
CA ILE A 162 7.73 12.77 6.24
C ILE A 162 8.77 11.89 5.56
N ASP A 163 9.94 12.45 5.23
CA ASP A 163 11.00 11.67 4.58
C ASP A 163 11.63 10.68 5.58
N LEU A 164 11.65 9.41 5.18
CA LEU A 164 12.16 8.28 5.95
C LEU A 164 13.09 7.41 5.11
N THR A 165 13.87 6.58 5.78
CA THR A 165 14.56 5.46 5.14
C THR A 165 13.77 4.19 5.41
N LEU A 166 13.45 3.46 4.35
CA LEU A 166 12.84 2.14 4.38
C LEU A 166 13.87 1.11 3.93
N ASP A 167 14.17 0.14 4.79
CA ASP A 167 14.81 -1.11 4.41
C ASP A 167 13.72 -2.19 4.24
N PHE A 168 13.68 -2.85 3.09
CA PHE A 168 12.64 -3.85 2.76
C PHE A 168 13.31 -5.09 2.14
N VAL A 169 13.32 -6.20 2.89
CA VAL A 169 14.15 -7.37 2.55
C VAL A 169 13.36 -8.66 2.68
N THR A 170 13.36 -9.46 1.60
CA THR A 170 12.82 -10.82 1.61
C THR A 170 13.94 -11.85 1.63
N VAL A 171 13.73 -12.98 2.33
CA VAL A 171 14.75 -14.05 2.45
C VAL A 171 15.08 -14.74 1.13
N ASP A 172 14.14 -14.78 0.19
CA ASP A 172 14.36 -15.28 -1.17
C ASP A 172 15.25 -14.35 -2.02
N GLY A 173 15.56 -13.14 -1.54
CA GLY A 173 16.43 -12.18 -2.21
C GLY A 173 15.74 -11.36 -3.31
N LEU A 174 14.45 -11.54 -3.54
CA LEU A 174 13.72 -10.76 -4.54
C LEU A 174 13.69 -9.27 -4.19
N PHE A 175 13.62 -8.96 -2.89
CA PHE A 175 13.80 -7.61 -2.36
C PHE A 175 15.02 -7.57 -1.45
N ALA A 176 15.86 -6.56 -1.64
CA ALA A 176 17.00 -6.26 -0.79
C ALA A 176 17.20 -4.73 -0.68
N GLU A 177 16.09 -4.01 -0.54
CA GLU A 177 16.03 -2.57 -0.79
C GLU A 177 16.41 -1.76 0.44
N SER A 178 17.03 -0.60 0.19
CA SER A 178 17.23 0.48 1.15
C SER A 178 16.99 1.80 0.42
N MET A 179 15.84 2.43 0.69
CA MET A 179 15.31 3.53 -0.12
C MET A 179 14.76 4.67 0.72
N THR A 180 14.77 5.88 0.15
CA THR A 180 14.10 7.04 0.76
C THR A 180 12.64 7.02 0.35
N VAL A 181 11.74 7.02 1.34
CA VAL A 181 10.29 7.02 1.15
C VAL A 181 9.65 8.19 1.89
N ALA A 182 8.42 8.54 1.50
CA ALA A 182 7.59 9.46 2.27
C ALA A 182 6.55 8.66 3.06
N LEU A 183 6.48 8.90 4.37
CA LEU A 183 5.31 8.55 5.16
C LEU A 183 4.27 9.64 4.95
N GLU A 184 3.16 9.27 4.34
CA GLU A 184 2.04 10.15 4.05
C GLU A 184 0.96 10.03 5.13
N VAL A 185 0.44 11.17 5.56
CA VAL A 185 -0.76 11.25 6.41
C VAL A 185 -1.72 12.27 5.80
N TYR A 186 -2.99 11.90 5.69
CA TYR A 186 -4.04 12.73 5.10
C TYR A 186 -5.02 13.18 6.18
N SER A 187 -5.36 14.47 6.20
CA SER A 187 -6.27 15.03 7.21
C SER A 187 -7.74 14.58 7.06
N HIS A 188 -8.09 14.08 5.88
CA HIS A 188 -9.46 13.71 5.50
C HIS A 188 -9.35 12.52 4.54
N ASN A 189 -9.19 11.32 5.10
CA ASN A 189 -9.18 10.09 4.34
C ASN A 189 -10.45 9.30 4.65
N ASP A 190 -11.03 8.65 3.64
CA ASP A 190 -12.25 7.85 3.83
C ASP A 190 -11.96 6.52 4.55
N ASP A 191 -10.69 6.09 4.51
CA ASP A 191 -10.18 4.86 5.13
C ASP A 191 -9.25 5.21 6.31
N ASP A 192 -9.79 5.17 7.53
CA ASP A 192 -9.17 5.16 8.88
C ASP A 192 -7.90 6.00 9.18
N GLY A 193 -7.49 6.95 8.33
CA GLY A 193 -6.60 8.08 8.62
C GLY A 193 -5.15 7.77 9.03
N GLY A 194 -4.74 6.51 9.07
CA GLY A 194 -3.41 6.09 9.53
C GLY A 194 -2.27 6.52 8.60
N PRO A 195 -1.02 6.54 9.11
CA PRO A 195 0.16 6.74 8.28
C PRO A 195 0.30 5.65 7.21
N ARG A 196 0.74 6.04 6.01
CA ARG A 196 0.98 5.11 4.92
C ARG A 196 2.23 5.44 4.11
N ILE A 197 2.75 4.46 3.39
CA ILE A 197 3.75 4.66 2.34
C ILE A 197 3.08 4.32 1.01
N TYR A 198 3.32 5.16 0.01
CA TYR A 198 3.01 4.90 -1.39
C TYR A 198 4.27 5.21 -2.18
N HIS A 199 4.98 4.18 -2.64
CA HIS A 199 6.31 4.34 -3.23
C HIS A 199 6.48 3.51 -4.50
N SER A 200 6.65 4.17 -5.64
CA SER A 200 7.04 3.54 -6.90
C SER A 200 8.48 3.03 -6.82
N LEU A 201 8.69 1.77 -7.18
CA LEU A 201 10.00 1.12 -7.20
C LEU A 201 10.77 1.52 -8.46
N ASP A 202 11.97 2.04 -8.27
CA ASP A 202 12.90 2.26 -9.38
C ASP A 202 13.57 0.92 -9.76
N MET A 203 13.00 0.22 -10.73
CA MET A 203 13.55 -1.05 -11.23
C MET A 203 14.94 -0.92 -11.87
N GLY A 204 15.40 0.30 -12.17
CA GLY A 204 16.77 0.57 -12.60
C GLY A 204 17.78 0.66 -11.44
N ALA A 205 17.30 0.90 -10.22
CA ALA A 205 18.08 0.98 -8.99
C ALA A 205 17.78 -0.16 -7.99
N HIS A 206 16.82 -1.04 -8.31
CA HIS A 206 16.42 -2.19 -7.50
C HIS A 206 17.62 -3.07 -7.14
N MET A 207 17.77 -3.36 -5.85
CA MET A 207 18.93 -4.04 -5.30
C MET A 207 18.74 -5.56 -5.20
N GLY A 208 17.50 -6.01 -5.05
CA GLY A 208 17.12 -7.42 -5.05
C GLY A 208 17.16 -8.08 -6.43
N GLU A 209 16.74 -9.33 -6.49
CA GLU A 209 16.75 -10.15 -7.71
C GLU A 209 15.47 -10.01 -8.57
N LEU A 210 14.42 -9.34 -8.06
CA LEU A 210 13.19 -9.09 -8.83
C LEU A 210 13.49 -8.25 -10.08
N ALA A 211 13.00 -8.69 -11.23
CA ALA A 211 13.16 -7.99 -12.50
C ALA A 211 11.82 -7.82 -13.23
N LEU A 212 11.76 -6.86 -14.16
CA LEU A 212 10.59 -6.69 -15.03
C LEU A 212 10.30 -7.94 -15.88
N ASP A 213 11.33 -8.72 -16.20
CA ASP A 213 11.20 -9.99 -16.94
C ASP A 213 10.48 -11.09 -16.13
N ASP A 214 10.30 -10.92 -14.81
CA ASP A 214 9.49 -11.82 -13.98
C ASP A 214 7.99 -11.62 -14.17
N PHE A 215 7.60 -10.58 -14.92
CA PHE A 215 6.23 -10.26 -15.26
C PHE A 215 6.03 -10.44 -16.77
N SER A 216 5.14 -11.36 -17.15
CA SER A 216 4.85 -11.63 -18.55
C SER A 216 3.37 -11.41 -18.87
N PHE A 217 3.12 -10.74 -20.00
CA PHE A 217 1.80 -10.39 -20.47
C PHE A 217 1.61 -10.77 -21.94
N THR A 218 0.36 -10.76 -22.39
CA THR A 218 0.02 -10.72 -23.82
C THR A 218 -0.28 -9.28 -24.19
N ASP A 219 0.48 -8.70 -25.13
CA ASP A 219 0.29 -7.37 -25.72
C ASP A 219 0.28 -6.19 -24.70
N ALA A 220 1.05 -6.33 -23.62
CA ALA A 220 1.17 -5.34 -22.56
C ALA A 220 2.52 -5.43 -21.83
N SER A 221 2.83 -4.43 -21.01
CA SER A 221 4.04 -4.37 -20.20
C SER A 221 3.79 -3.68 -18.86
N VAL A 222 4.64 -4.00 -17.87
CA VAL A 222 4.64 -3.28 -16.58
C VAL A 222 5.05 -1.84 -16.82
N GLN A 223 4.23 -0.93 -16.32
CA GLN A 223 4.52 0.49 -16.25
C GLN A 223 5.22 0.85 -14.95
N ASP A 224 4.64 0.42 -13.83
CA ASP A 224 5.11 0.74 -12.50
C ASP A 224 4.85 -0.42 -11.52
N LEU A 225 5.71 -0.53 -10.52
CA LEU A 225 5.55 -1.39 -9.37
C LEU A 225 5.55 -0.50 -8.13
N ILE A 226 4.45 -0.52 -7.39
CA ILE A 226 4.21 0.44 -6.32
C ILE A 226 4.09 -0.34 -5.01
N LEU A 227 5.00 -0.06 -4.09
CA LEU A 227 4.93 -0.56 -2.73
C LEU A 227 3.98 0.33 -1.92
N ILE A 228 2.93 -0.29 -1.38
CA ILE A 228 1.97 0.35 -0.49
C ILE A 228 2.07 -0.30 0.88
N ALA A 229 2.21 0.50 1.93
CA ALA A 229 2.23 0.03 3.32
C ALA A 229 1.32 0.92 4.18
N ASN A 230 0.50 0.35 5.04
CA ASN A 230 -0.33 1.04 6.01
C ASN A 230 0.11 0.68 7.42
N PHE A 231 0.13 1.66 8.31
CA PHE A 231 0.52 1.49 9.70
C PHE A 231 -0.70 1.73 10.60
N VAL A 232 -1.09 0.70 11.35
CA VAL A 232 -2.21 0.76 12.28
C VAL A 232 -1.85 -0.02 13.53
N ASP A 233 -2.02 0.59 14.70
CA ASP A 233 -1.79 -0.04 16.01
C ASP A 233 -0.40 -0.70 16.12
N ALA A 234 0.62 -0.04 15.55
CA ALA A 234 2.02 -0.51 15.46
C ALA A 234 2.22 -1.82 14.68
N THR A 235 1.25 -2.21 13.85
CA THR A 235 1.41 -3.26 12.82
C THR A 235 1.52 -2.65 11.44
N VAL A 236 2.09 -3.39 10.50
CA VAL A 236 2.10 -3.02 9.09
C VAL A 236 1.37 -4.07 8.26
N ASP A 237 0.52 -3.61 7.35
CA ASP A 237 0.01 -4.39 6.23
C ASP A 237 0.27 -3.65 4.92
N GLY A 238 0.40 -4.38 3.83
CA GLY A 238 0.69 -3.72 2.56
C GLY A 238 0.58 -4.62 1.35
N SER A 239 0.87 -4.04 0.20
CA SER A 239 0.84 -4.72 -1.08
C SER A 239 1.89 -4.20 -2.03
N LEU A 240 2.27 -5.07 -2.98
CA LEU A 240 2.93 -4.63 -4.21
C LEU A 240 1.84 -4.53 -5.28
N LEU A 241 1.56 -3.30 -5.70
CA LEU A 241 0.65 -2.99 -6.78
C LEU A 241 1.43 -2.88 -8.09
N MET A 242 0.82 -3.36 -9.17
CA MET A 242 1.40 -3.32 -10.50
C MET A 242 0.48 -2.54 -11.42
N GLU A 243 1.04 -1.55 -12.11
CA GLU A 243 0.38 -0.80 -13.18
C GLU A 243 0.83 -1.32 -14.54
N VAL A 244 -0.11 -1.42 -15.49
CA VAL A 244 0.12 -2.05 -16.79
C VAL A 244 -0.31 -1.12 -17.92
N LEU A 245 0.56 -1.00 -18.93
CA LEU A 245 0.26 -0.35 -20.20
C LEU A 245 0.16 -1.40 -21.32
N SER A 246 -0.69 -1.13 -22.31
CA SER A 246 -0.68 -1.88 -23.56
C SER A 246 0.54 -1.52 -24.42
N ASP A 247 0.80 -2.31 -25.45
CA ASP A 247 1.87 -2.03 -26.43
C ASP A 247 1.73 -0.66 -27.12
N ASP A 248 0.51 -0.11 -27.19
CA ASP A 248 0.21 1.21 -27.72
C ASP A 248 0.29 2.32 -26.64
N GLU A 249 0.93 2.05 -25.50
CA GLU A 249 1.11 2.95 -24.36
C GLU A 249 -0.21 3.43 -23.73
N GLN A 250 -1.30 2.66 -23.88
CA GLN A 250 -2.57 2.96 -23.23
C GLN A 250 -2.67 2.27 -21.87
N TRP A 251 -3.19 2.99 -20.87
CA TRP A 251 -3.46 2.42 -19.55
C TRP A 251 -4.45 1.26 -19.63
N VAL A 252 -4.03 0.11 -19.13
CA VAL A 252 -4.85 -1.11 -19.09
C VAL A 252 -5.51 -1.26 -17.73
N GLY A 253 -4.73 -1.09 -16.67
CA GLY A 253 -5.20 -1.34 -15.32
C GLY A 253 -4.09 -1.32 -14.28
N ALA A 254 -4.52 -1.40 -13.03
CA ALA A 254 -3.66 -1.52 -11.87
C ALA A 254 -4.25 -2.54 -10.88
N GLY A 255 -3.41 -3.29 -10.18
CA GLY A 255 -3.87 -4.21 -9.15
C GLY A 255 -2.75 -4.83 -8.31
N PRO A 256 -3.08 -5.35 -7.10
CA PRO A 256 -2.10 -6.00 -6.25
C PRO A 256 -1.65 -7.33 -6.87
N VAL A 257 -0.34 -7.55 -6.92
CA VAL A 257 0.28 -8.81 -7.34
C VAL A 257 0.94 -9.56 -6.18
N ALA A 258 1.14 -8.87 -5.06
CA ALA A 258 1.57 -9.46 -3.80
C ALA A 258 1.03 -8.66 -2.61
N SER A 259 1.02 -9.29 -1.45
CA SER A 259 0.67 -8.68 -0.17
C SER A 259 1.74 -8.99 0.88
N PHE A 260 1.81 -8.19 1.92
CA PHE A 260 2.62 -8.50 3.09
C PHE A 260 1.96 -8.00 4.37
N ASP A 261 2.39 -8.60 5.47
CA ASP A 261 2.11 -8.15 6.82
C ASP A 261 3.40 -8.16 7.65
N GLY A 262 3.41 -7.40 8.74
CA GLY A 262 4.55 -7.32 9.64
C GLY A 262 4.12 -6.96 11.06
N LEU A 263 4.73 -7.63 12.02
CA LEU A 263 4.59 -7.35 13.44
C LEU A 263 5.83 -6.65 13.98
N PRO A 264 5.69 -5.72 14.94
CA PRO A 264 6.82 -5.02 15.51
C PRO A 264 7.72 -6.01 16.26
N THR A 265 9.02 -5.87 16.07
CA THR A 265 10.01 -6.66 16.79
C THR A 265 10.25 -6.07 18.21
N PRO A 266 10.42 -6.92 19.23
CA PRO A 266 10.54 -6.48 20.64
C PRO A 266 11.91 -5.94 21.03
#